data_AF-M8CFJ2-F1
#
_entry.id   AF-M8CFJ2-F1
#
_cell.length_a   1.000
_cell.length_b   1.000
_cell.length_c   1.000
_cell.angle_alpha   90.00
_cell.angle_beta   90.00
_cell.angle_gamma   90.00
#
_symmetry.space_group_name_H-M   'P 1'
#
loop_
_entity.id
_entity.type
_entity.pdbx_description
1 polymer ?
#
loop_
_entity_poly.entity_id
_entity_poly.type
_entity_poly.pdbx_seq_one_letter_code
_entity_poly.pdbx_strand_id
1 'polypeptide(L)'
;MKEAIQRDCTRYAPGIEIISVRVTKPNIPVSIRRNFELMEEERTKALIAIERQKVAEKEAETQKKIALSEAEKNALVSKILMQQMLTEKDSSKRQQQIDNEMFLARERALADANYYRHDKHYCFFIYPAHACFLLTCCIWSGLSRITKEAEANKLKLTPEYLELRFIESIANNTKIFFGEKIPNIIMDQRLIRNHLDSVPSKDQLEI
;
A
#
# COMPACT_ATOMS: atom_id res chain seq x y z
N MET A 1 77.40 -23.88 8.14
CA MET A 1 77.97 -25.16 8.63
C MET A 1 78.74 -25.90 7.54
N LYS A 2 78.16 -26.12 6.34
CA LYS A 2 78.84 -26.73 5.18
C LYS A 2 80.25 -26.19 4.90
N GLU A 3 80.39 -24.87 4.77
CA GLU A 3 81.67 -24.21 4.46
C GLU A 3 82.72 -24.34 5.57
N ALA A 4 82.28 -24.42 6.84
CA ALA A 4 83.19 -24.61 7.96
C ALA A 4 83.83 -26.01 7.90
N ILE A 5 83.03 -27.05 7.68
CA ILE A 5 83.52 -28.42 7.57
C ILE A 5 84.34 -28.59 6.28
N GLN A 6 83.95 -27.93 5.17
CA GLN A 6 84.71 -27.98 3.93
C GLN A 6 86.14 -27.44 4.09
N ARG A 7 86.31 -26.33 4.82
CA ARG A 7 87.64 -25.76 5.12
C ARG A 7 88.52 -26.72 5.93
N ASP A 8 87.95 -27.41 6.91
CA ASP A 8 88.68 -28.40 7.71
C ASP A 8 89.06 -29.63 6.87
N CYS A 9 88.15 -30.10 6.01
CA CYS A 9 88.43 -31.21 5.08
C CYS A 9 89.53 -30.87 4.08
N THR A 10 89.56 -29.65 3.51
CA THR A 10 90.64 -29.22 2.61
C THR A 10 92.00 -29.20 3.30
N ARG A 11 92.05 -28.95 4.62
CA ARG A 11 93.30 -28.91 5.40
C ARG A 11 93.84 -30.30 5.75
N TYR A 12 92.98 -31.25 6.11
CA TYR A 12 93.39 -32.57 6.62
C TYR A 12 93.25 -33.72 5.61
N ALA A 13 92.38 -33.59 4.60
CA ALA A 13 92.13 -34.61 3.59
C ALA A 13 91.81 -33.95 2.23
N PRO A 14 92.84 -33.51 1.47
CA PRO A 14 92.62 -32.88 0.17
C PRO A 14 91.97 -33.87 -0.81
N GLY A 15 90.89 -33.44 -1.50
CA GLY A 15 90.17 -34.23 -2.51
C GLY A 15 88.74 -34.65 -2.13
N ILE A 16 88.26 -34.30 -0.93
CA ILE A 16 86.86 -34.56 -0.50
C ILE A 16 86.05 -33.26 -0.57
N GLU A 17 84.93 -33.29 -1.29
CA GLU A 17 83.97 -32.19 -1.39
C GLU A 17 82.64 -32.53 -0.73
N ILE A 18 82.23 -31.70 0.23
CA ILE A 18 80.95 -31.84 0.93
C ILE A 18 79.88 -31.15 0.11
N ILE A 19 78.91 -31.92 -0.37
CA ILE A 19 77.82 -31.40 -1.21
C ILE A 19 76.72 -30.75 -0.35
N SER A 20 76.26 -31.44 0.70
CA SER A 20 75.25 -30.91 1.62
C SER A 20 75.42 -31.44 3.03
N VAL A 21 75.15 -30.58 4.03
CA VAL A 21 75.16 -30.96 5.45
C VAL A 21 73.74 -30.78 5.96
N ARG A 22 73.10 -31.89 6.34
CA ARG A 22 71.80 -31.87 6.99
C ARG A 22 72.02 -31.98 8.49
N VAL A 23 71.52 -31.00 9.24
CA VAL A 23 71.53 -31.06 10.70
C VAL A 23 70.22 -31.68 11.13
N THR A 24 70.28 -32.61 12.06
CA THR A 24 69.09 -33.15 12.70
C THR A 24 68.40 -32.02 13.48
N LYS A 25 67.06 -32.05 13.54
CA LYS A 25 66.34 -31.09 14.39
C LYS A 25 66.79 -31.34 15.84
N PRO A 26 67.31 -30.30 16.54
CA PRO A 26 67.73 -30.46 17.91
C PRO A 26 66.53 -30.87 18.76
N ASN A 27 66.73 -31.85 19.65
CA ASN A 27 65.66 -32.30 20.53
C ASN A 27 65.41 -31.23 21.59
N ILE A 28 64.35 -30.43 21.40
CA ILE A 28 63.97 -29.38 22.34
C ILE A 28 63.46 -30.05 23.61
N PRO A 29 64.06 -29.76 24.79
CA PRO A 29 63.63 -30.34 26.05
C PRO A 29 62.16 -30.02 26.36
N VAL A 30 61.49 -30.96 27.02
CA VAL A 30 60.03 -30.94 27.24
C VAL A 30 59.55 -29.73 28.07
N SER A 31 60.42 -29.12 28.88
CA SER A 31 60.13 -27.89 29.63
C SER A 31 59.86 -26.70 28.70
N ILE A 32 60.71 -26.50 27.70
CA ILE A 32 60.62 -25.37 26.78
C ILE A 32 59.41 -25.52 25.85
N ARG A 33 59.12 -26.75 25.41
CA ARG A 33 57.94 -27.07 24.59
C ARG A 33 56.64 -26.65 25.27
N ARG A 34 56.46 -27.04 26.55
CA ARG A 34 55.26 -26.71 27.33
C ARG A 34 55.07 -25.20 27.49
N ASN A 35 56.15 -24.44 27.66
CA ASN A 35 56.07 -22.98 27.77
C ASN A 35 55.63 -22.33 26.45
N PHE A 36 56.11 -22.82 25.31
CA PHE A 36 55.67 -22.34 24.00
C PHE A 36 54.20 -22.68 23.73
N GLU A 37 53.76 -23.89 24.09
CA GLU A 37 52.36 -24.30 23.96
C GLU A 37 51.43 -23.39 24.78
N LEU A 38 51.77 -23.12 26.04
CA LEU A 38 51.00 -22.23 26.91
C LEU A 38 50.93 -20.79 26.37
N MET A 39 52.05 -20.23 25.91
CA MET A 39 52.07 -18.87 25.35
C MET A 39 51.24 -18.75 24.07
N GLU A 40 51.28 -19.76 23.21
CA GLU A 40 50.50 -19.76 21.96
C GLU A 40 48.99 -19.92 22.23
N GLU A 41 48.62 -20.72 23.23
CA GLU A 41 47.24 -20.79 23.70
C GLU A 41 46.74 -19.44 24.23
N GLU A 42 47.52 -18.76 25.06
CA GLU A 42 47.16 -17.44 25.61
C GLU A 42 47.01 -16.39 24.51
N ARG A 43 47.93 -16.37 23.54
CA ARG A 43 47.83 -15.50 22.36
C ARG A 43 46.56 -15.76 21.56
N THR A 44 46.24 -17.03 21.32
CA THR A 44 45.04 -17.42 20.57
C THR A 44 43.77 -17.01 21.32
N LYS A 45 43.74 -17.24 22.65
CA LYS A 45 42.62 -16.82 23.52
C LYS A 45 42.42 -15.31 23.49
N ALA A 46 43.51 -14.53 23.54
CA ALA A 46 43.45 -13.08 23.47
C ALA A 46 42.89 -12.58 22.12
N LEU A 47 43.34 -13.15 21.01
CA LEU A 47 42.83 -12.82 19.67
C LEU A 47 41.34 -13.14 19.53
N ILE A 48 40.91 -14.31 20.01
CA ILE A 48 39.50 -14.71 20.01
C ILE A 48 38.65 -13.75 20.87
N ALA A 49 39.15 -13.35 22.04
CA ALA A 49 38.45 -12.42 22.92
C ALA A 49 38.26 -11.05 22.26
N ILE A 50 39.29 -10.53 21.59
CA ILE A 50 39.23 -9.26 20.85
C ILE A 50 38.20 -9.34 19.72
N GLU A 51 38.21 -10.40 18.92
CA GLU A 51 37.24 -10.55 17.84
C GLU A 51 35.80 -10.70 18.34
N ARG A 52 35.60 -11.43 19.45
CA ARG A 52 34.28 -11.52 20.10
C ARG A 52 33.78 -10.17 20.60
N GLN A 53 34.66 -9.33 21.17
CA GLN A 53 34.30 -7.98 21.59
C GLN A 53 33.85 -7.12 20.40
N LYS A 54 34.59 -7.16 19.28
CA LYS A 54 34.23 -6.43 18.05
C LYS A 54 32.89 -6.89 17.45
N VAL A 55 32.63 -8.20 17.46
CA VAL A 55 31.35 -8.74 16.98
C VAL A 55 30.22 -8.29 17.89
N ALA A 56 30.38 -8.37 19.21
CA ALA A 56 29.37 -7.94 20.17
C ALA A 56 29.06 -6.43 20.06
N GLU A 57 30.06 -5.58 19.85
CA GLU A 57 29.89 -4.15 19.63
C GLU A 57 29.06 -3.88 18.37
N LYS A 58 29.40 -4.51 17.24
CA LYS A 58 28.66 -4.36 15.98
C LYS A 58 27.25 -4.93 16.04
N GLU A 59 27.04 -6.03 16.75
CA GLU A 59 25.71 -6.61 16.97
C GLU A 59 24.85 -5.66 17.82
N ALA A 60 25.39 -5.06 18.88
CA ALA A 60 24.68 -4.07 19.67
C ALA A 60 24.31 -2.82 18.87
N GLU A 61 25.20 -2.33 17.99
CA GLU A 61 24.88 -1.24 17.06
C GLU A 61 23.79 -1.61 16.06
N THR A 62 23.86 -2.83 15.54
CA THR A 62 22.88 -3.34 14.56
C THR A 62 21.49 -3.47 15.20
N GLN A 63 21.42 -4.00 16.43
CA GLN A 63 20.18 -4.11 17.20
C GLN A 63 19.53 -2.74 17.45
N LYS A 64 20.33 -1.72 17.79
CA LYS A 64 19.82 -0.34 17.95
C LYS A 64 19.22 0.19 16.66
N LYS A 65 19.87 -0.03 15.52
CA LYS A 65 19.36 0.41 14.20
C LYS A 65 18.06 -0.31 13.84
N ILE A 66 17.97 -1.61 14.10
CA ILE A 66 16.76 -2.40 13.85
C ILE A 66 15.61 -1.86 14.71
N ALA A 67 15.82 -1.65 16.01
CA ALA A 67 14.79 -1.14 16.92
C ALA A 67 14.30 0.25 16.50
N LEU A 68 15.20 1.15 16.08
CA LEU A 68 14.83 2.47 15.55
C LEU A 68 14.02 2.35 14.25
N SER A 69 14.50 1.56 13.28
CA SER A 69 13.77 1.35 12.03
C SER A 69 12.42 0.67 12.22
N GLU A 70 12.28 -0.21 13.21
CA GLU A 70 11.01 -0.83 13.56
C GLU A 70 10.04 0.20 14.17
N ALA A 71 10.51 1.02 15.11
CA ALA A 71 9.72 2.11 15.67
C ALA A 71 9.26 3.10 14.58
N GLU A 72 10.14 3.48 13.67
CA GLU A 72 9.82 4.36 12.53
C GLU A 72 8.80 3.74 11.58
N LYS A 73 8.97 2.46 11.20
CA LYS A 73 8.01 1.73 10.36
C LYS A 73 6.63 1.69 11.02
N ASN A 74 6.58 1.37 12.31
CA ASN A 74 5.31 1.30 13.04
C ASN A 74 4.62 2.66 13.09
N ALA A 75 5.36 3.75 13.26
CA ALA A 75 4.82 5.11 13.19
C ALA A 75 4.28 5.46 11.79
N LEU A 76 4.99 5.08 10.73
CA LEU A 76 4.56 5.30 9.34
C LEU A 76 3.31 4.49 8.99
N VAL A 77 3.26 3.22 9.36
CA VAL A 77 2.07 2.37 9.17
C VAL A 77 0.87 2.95 9.91
N SER A 78 1.07 3.41 11.16
CA SER A 78 0.02 4.07 11.94
C SER A 78 -0.49 5.34 11.26
N LYS A 79 0.40 6.14 10.63
CA LYS A 79 0.02 7.33 9.87
C LYS A 79 -0.81 6.98 8.63
N ILE A 80 -0.41 5.96 7.88
CA ILE A 80 -1.14 5.50 6.69
C ILE A 80 -2.53 4.99 7.10
N LEU A 81 -2.60 4.16 8.15
CA LEU A 81 -3.88 3.65 8.67
C LEU A 81 -4.78 4.80 9.13
N MET A 82 -4.24 5.78 9.86
CA MET A 82 -5.01 6.95 10.27
C MET A 82 -5.55 7.73 9.07
N GLN A 83 -4.73 7.95 8.03
CA GLN A 83 -5.15 8.64 6.81
C GLN A 83 -6.24 7.86 6.05
N GLN A 84 -6.13 6.53 5.98
CA GLN A 84 -7.16 5.67 5.39
C GLN A 84 -8.48 5.81 6.16
N MET A 85 -8.44 5.70 7.49
CA MET A 85 -9.62 5.84 8.34
C MET A 85 -10.28 7.23 8.19
N LEU A 86 -9.50 8.31 8.13
CA LEU A 86 -10.05 9.65 7.87
C LEU A 86 -10.74 9.73 6.51
N THR A 87 -10.08 9.20 5.47
CA THR A 87 -10.62 9.19 4.10
C THR A 87 -11.91 8.36 4.00
N GLU A 88 -11.96 7.21 4.67
CA GLU A 88 -13.15 6.35 4.75
C GLU A 88 -14.29 7.04 5.50
N LYS A 89 -14.00 7.71 6.63
CA LYS A 89 -15.00 8.45 7.39
C LYS A 89 -15.53 9.66 6.62
N ASP A 90 -14.68 10.39 5.91
CA ASP A 90 -15.12 11.52 5.09
C ASP A 90 -15.91 11.07 3.86
N SER A 91 -15.54 9.95 3.23
CA SER A 91 -16.35 9.33 2.18
C SER A 91 -17.73 8.90 2.71
N SER A 92 -17.76 8.30 3.91
CA SER A 92 -19.01 7.91 4.58
C SER A 92 -19.90 9.13 4.88
N LYS A 93 -19.33 10.25 5.34
CA LYS A 93 -20.09 11.50 5.58
C LYS A 93 -20.67 12.05 4.29
N ARG A 94 -19.89 12.10 3.20
CA ARG A 94 -20.38 12.55 1.89
C ARG A 94 -21.53 11.66 1.40
N GLN A 95 -21.41 10.35 1.57
CA GLN A 95 -22.48 9.42 1.24
C GLN A 95 -23.75 9.71 2.05
N GLN A 96 -23.63 9.90 3.36
CA GLN A 96 -24.76 10.27 4.20
C GLN A 96 -25.40 11.61 3.80
N GLN A 97 -24.59 12.60 3.41
CA GLN A 97 -25.10 13.89 2.93
C GLN A 97 -25.92 13.72 1.66
N ILE A 98 -25.39 12.98 0.68
CA ILE A 98 -26.09 12.67 -0.57
C ILE A 98 -27.39 11.90 -0.28
N ASP A 99 -27.34 10.88 0.58
CA ASP A 99 -28.51 10.09 0.95
C ASP A 99 -29.59 10.94 1.63
N ASN A 100 -29.19 11.84 2.54
CA ASN A 100 -30.10 12.77 3.21
C ASN A 100 -30.74 13.74 2.21
N GLU A 101 -29.97 14.29 1.27
CA GLU A 101 -30.49 15.17 0.22
C GLU A 101 -31.46 14.44 -0.70
N MET A 102 -31.12 13.21 -1.12
CA MET A 102 -32.00 12.36 -1.91
C MET A 102 -33.29 12.02 -1.16
N PHE A 103 -33.21 11.75 0.14
CA PHE A 103 -34.36 11.47 0.99
C PHE A 103 -35.30 12.68 1.06
N LEU A 104 -34.75 13.86 1.37
CA LEU A 104 -35.52 15.11 1.40
C LEU A 104 -36.14 15.44 0.05
N ALA A 105 -35.39 15.27 -1.04
CA ALA A 105 -35.91 15.47 -2.40
C ALA A 105 -37.06 14.51 -2.72
N ARG A 106 -36.95 13.25 -2.31
CA ARG A 106 -37.99 12.23 -2.49
C ARG A 106 -39.25 12.58 -1.71
N GLU A 107 -39.12 12.95 -0.45
CA GLU A 107 -40.26 13.35 0.38
C GLU A 107 -40.94 14.62 -0.14
N ARG A 108 -40.16 15.62 -0.55
CA ARG A 108 -40.70 16.84 -1.20
C ARG A 108 -41.49 16.52 -2.45
N ALA A 109 -40.94 15.69 -3.34
CA ALA A 109 -41.65 15.28 -4.56
C ALA A 109 -42.96 14.53 -4.26
N LEU A 110 -42.99 13.69 -3.23
CA LEU A 110 -44.22 13.00 -2.79
C LEU A 110 -45.25 13.99 -2.21
N ALA A 111 -44.81 14.93 -1.38
CA ALA A 111 -45.68 15.97 -0.82
C ALA A 111 -46.28 16.86 -1.92
N ASP A 112 -45.47 17.33 -2.87
CA ASP A 112 -45.91 18.11 -4.03
C ASP A 112 -46.92 17.32 -4.88
N ALA A 113 -46.64 16.04 -5.18
CA ALA A 113 -47.55 15.18 -5.92
C ALA A 113 -48.91 15.01 -5.21
N ASN A 114 -48.91 14.87 -3.88
CA ASN A 114 -50.12 14.78 -3.07
C ASN A 114 -50.89 16.11 -3.04
N TYR A 115 -50.19 17.25 -2.94
CA TYR A 115 -50.78 18.58 -3.02
C TYR A 115 -51.55 18.77 -4.33
N TYR A 116 -50.91 18.50 -5.48
CA TYR A 116 -51.57 18.60 -6.78
C TYR A 116 -52.69 17.57 -7.00
N ARG A 117 -52.65 16.43 -6.29
CA ARG A 117 -53.73 15.44 -6.32
C ARG A 117 -54.98 15.95 -5.60
N HIS A 118 -54.81 16.69 -4.49
CA HIS A 118 -55.91 17.32 -3.75
C HIS A 118 -56.54 18.51 -4.49
N ASP A 119 -55.73 19.37 -5.11
CA ASP A 119 -56.22 20.54 -5.87
C ASP A 119 -57.11 20.13 -7.06
N LYS A 120 -56.76 19.03 -7.74
CA LYS A 120 -57.61 18.46 -8.81
C LYS A 120 -58.95 17.92 -8.32
N HIS A 121 -59.01 17.43 -7.08
CA HIS A 121 -60.24 16.94 -6.47
C HIS A 121 -61.22 18.09 -6.15
N TYR A 122 -60.69 19.28 -5.81
CA TYR A 122 -61.50 20.49 -5.60
C TYR A 122 -62.03 21.11 -6.91
N CYS A 123 -61.29 21.01 -8.02
CA CYS A 123 -61.74 21.52 -9.32
C CYS A 123 -62.89 20.70 -9.93
N PHE A 124 -62.95 19.39 -9.66
CA PHE A 124 -64.02 18.50 -10.16
C PHE A 124 -65.40 18.82 -9.55
N PHE A 125 -65.46 19.45 -8.37
CA PHE A 125 -66.72 19.72 -7.66
C PHE A 125 -67.36 21.08 -8.00
N ILE A 126 -66.64 22.00 -8.64
CA ILE A 126 -67.10 23.40 -8.84
C ILE A 126 -67.67 23.65 -10.26
N TYR A 127 -67.33 22.86 -11.29
CA TYR A 127 -67.86 23.05 -12.65
C TYR A 127 -68.20 21.72 -13.36
N PRO A 128 -69.47 21.25 -13.29
CA PRO A 128 -69.86 19.95 -13.85
C PRO A 128 -70.15 19.93 -15.36
N ALA A 129 -69.96 21.04 -16.10
CA ALA A 129 -70.54 21.18 -17.43
C ALA A 129 -69.61 21.73 -18.52
N HIS A 130 -68.45 21.12 -18.80
CA HIS A 130 -67.75 21.30 -20.09
C HIS A 130 -66.92 20.06 -20.42
N ALA A 131 -67.49 19.14 -21.21
CA ALA A 131 -66.84 17.89 -21.65
C ALA A 131 -65.53 18.10 -22.45
N CYS A 132 -65.28 19.33 -22.95
CA CYS A 132 -64.06 19.70 -23.67
C CYS A 132 -62.84 19.93 -22.73
N PHE A 133 -63.05 20.14 -21.43
CA PHE A 133 -61.98 20.42 -20.46
C PHE A 133 -61.29 19.15 -19.90
N LEU A 134 -61.91 17.97 -20.09
CA LEU A 134 -61.38 16.71 -19.59
C LEU A 134 -60.15 16.23 -20.38
N LEU A 135 -60.09 16.47 -21.70
CA LEU A 135 -58.92 16.06 -22.51
C LEU A 135 -57.68 16.91 -22.19
N THR A 136 -57.84 18.23 -22.05
CA THR A 136 -56.74 19.14 -21.70
C THR A 136 -56.27 18.93 -20.26
N CYS A 137 -57.16 18.62 -19.32
CA CYS A 137 -56.78 18.29 -17.94
C CYS A 137 -56.05 16.91 -17.84
N CYS A 138 -56.47 15.90 -18.62
CA CYS A 138 -55.77 14.61 -18.69
C CYS A 138 -54.37 14.73 -19.33
N ILE A 139 -54.21 15.53 -20.39
CA ILE A 139 -52.91 15.75 -21.03
C ILE A 139 -51.98 16.58 -20.13
N TRP A 140 -52.49 17.64 -19.48
CA TRP A 140 -51.71 18.47 -18.55
C TRP A 140 -51.29 17.71 -17.29
N SER A 141 -52.15 16.80 -16.79
CA SER A 141 -51.84 15.94 -15.65
C SER A 141 -50.79 14.87 -15.98
N GLY A 142 -50.83 14.29 -17.18
CA GLY A 142 -49.78 13.42 -17.69
C GLY A 142 -48.44 14.15 -17.85
N LEU A 143 -48.46 15.33 -18.47
CA LEU A 143 -47.25 16.12 -18.72
C LEU A 143 -46.59 16.61 -17.42
N SER A 144 -47.38 17.06 -16.44
CA SER A 144 -46.86 17.43 -15.10
C SER A 144 -46.26 16.23 -14.38
N ARG A 145 -46.82 15.03 -14.53
CA ARG A 145 -46.27 13.81 -13.91
C ARG A 145 -44.91 13.44 -14.53
N ILE A 146 -44.82 13.47 -15.86
CA ILE A 146 -43.59 13.14 -16.60
C ILE A 146 -42.47 14.16 -16.32
N THR A 147 -42.80 15.45 -16.25
CA THR A 147 -41.84 16.51 -15.93
C THR A 147 -41.33 16.41 -14.49
N LYS A 148 -42.20 16.08 -13.53
CA LYS A 148 -41.81 15.88 -12.12
C LYS A 148 -41.02 14.59 -11.91
N GLU A 149 -41.36 13.50 -12.61
CA GLU A 149 -40.57 12.27 -12.63
C GLU A 149 -39.17 12.52 -13.24
N ALA A 150 -39.08 13.33 -14.30
CA ALA A 150 -37.81 13.73 -14.90
C ALA A 150 -36.98 14.63 -13.96
N GLU A 151 -37.59 15.58 -13.25
CA GLU A 151 -36.93 16.41 -12.23
C GLU A 151 -36.39 15.56 -11.06
N ALA A 152 -37.17 14.59 -10.57
CA ALA A 152 -36.72 13.68 -9.52
C ALA A 152 -35.57 12.77 -9.99
N ASN A 153 -35.55 12.36 -11.26
CA ASN A 153 -34.46 11.57 -11.82
C ASN A 153 -33.18 12.41 -12.03
N LYS A 154 -33.28 13.72 -12.32
CA LYS A 154 -32.11 14.61 -12.38
C LYS A 154 -31.36 14.69 -11.05
N LEU A 155 -32.08 14.70 -9.93
CA LEU A 155 -31.46 14.72 -8.58
C LEU A 155 -30.78 13.39 -8.20
N LYS A 156 -31.22 12.26 -8.75
CA LYS A 156 -30.56 10.95 -8.59
C LYS A 156 -29.29 10.79 -9.42
N LEU A 157 -29.10 11.66 -10.41
CA LEU A 157 -28.00 11.60 -11.38
C LEU A 157 -26.86 12.54 -10.98
N THR A 158 -26.63 12.75 -9.68
CA THR A 158 -25.40 13.44 -9.26
C THR A 158 -24.20 12.56 -9.68
N PRO A 159 -23.18 13.16 -10.30
CA PRO A 159 -22.05 12.40 -10.85
C PRO A 159 -21.32 11.62 -9.74
N GLU A 160 -21.23 12.20 -8.54
CA GLU A 160 -20.61 11.59 -7.37
C GLU A 160 -21.35 10.32 -6.90
N TYR A 161 -22.69 10.32 -6.89
CA TYR A 161 -23.48 9.16 -6.48
C TYR A 161 -23.38 8.02 -7.50
N LEU A 162 -23.38 8.35 -8.80
CA LEU A 162 -23.24 7.36 -9.87
C LEU A 162 -21.88 6.67 -9.84
N GLU A 163 -20.81 7.43 -9.59
CA GLU A 163 -19.47 6.88 -9.44
C GLU A 163 -19.36 5.97 -8.23
N LEU A 164 -19.96 6.35 -7.10
CA LEU A 164 -19.99 5.51 -5.90
C LEU A 164 -20.76 4.20 -6.15
N ARG A 165 -21.95 4.27 -6.76
CA ARG A 165 -22.75 3.07 -7.08
C ARG A 165 -22.07 2.18 -8.11
N PHE A 166 -21.35 2.78 -9.06
CA PHE A 166 -20.52 2.04 -10.00
C PHE A 166 -19.38 1.31 -9.28
N ILE A 167 -18.62 1.98 -8.41
CA ILE A 167 -17.54 1.38 -7.61
C ILE A 167 -18.08 0.27 -6.70
N GLU A 168 -19.19 0.51 -5.99
CA GLU A 168 -19.85 -0.47 -5.12
C GLU A 168 -20.30 -1.72 -5.91
N SER A 169 -20.89 -1.51 -7.10
CA SER A 169 -21.29 -2.61 -7.97
C SER A 169 -20.10 -3.44 -8.47
N ILE A 170 -18.97 -2.80 -8.76
CA ILE A 170 -17.75 -3.51 -9.15
C ILE A 170 -17.18 -4.27 -7.96
N ALA A 171 -17.10 -3.66 -6.78
CA ALA A 171 -16.58 -4.29 -5.57
C ALA A 171 -17.38 -5.54 -5.18
N ASN A 172 -18.72 -5.49 -5.25
CA ASN A 172 -19.58 -6.63 -4.91
C ASN A 172 -19.49 -7.79 -5.91
N ASN A 173 -19.21 -7.50 -7.19
CA ASN A 173 -19.19 -8.50 -8.25
C ASN A 173 -17.79 -9.06 -8.54
N THR A 174 -16.72 -8.40 -8.09
CA THR A 174 -15.34 -8.82 -8.37
C THR A 174 -14.73 -9.61 -7.21
N LYS A 175 -14.33 -10.85 -7.49
CA LYS A 175 -13.54 -11.66 -6.54
C LYS A 175 -12.08 -11.21 -6.58
N ILE A 176 -11.63 -10.52 -5.54
CA ILE A 176 -10.24 -10.07 -5.40
C ILE A 176 -9.39 -11.24 -4.88
N PHE A 177 -8.41 -11.68 -5.67
CA PHE A 177 -7.44 -12.70 -5.26
C PHE A 177 -6.14 -12.01 -4.80
N PHE A 178 -5.74 -12.22 -3.55
CA PHE A 178 -4.48 -11.70 -3.01
C PHE A 178 -3.35 -12.66 -3.38
N GLY A 179 -2.55 -12.31 -4.38
CA GLY A 179 -1.34 -13.04 -4.79
C GLY A 179 -0.22 -12.07 -5.19
N GLU A 180 1.01 -12.58 -5.36
CA GLU A 180 2.22 -11.78 -5.62
C GLU A 180 2.18 -10.91 -6.90
N LYS A 181 1.26 -11.22 -7.82
CA LYS A 181 0.99 -10.42 -9.02
C LYS A 181 -0.45 -9.91 -8.96
N ILE A 182 -0.63 -8.66 -8.57
CA ILE A 182 -1.93 -7.99 -8.62
C ILE A 182 -2.31 -7.78 -10.09
N PRO A 183 -3.46 -8.28 -10.57
CA PRO A 183 -3.95 -7.99 -11.92
C PRO A 183 -4.19 -6.49 -12.12
N ASN A 184 -3.83 -5.94 -13.29
CA ASN A 184 -3.92 -4.51 -13.63
C ASN A 184 -5.34 -3.91 -13.67
N ILE A 185 -6.36 -4.66 -13.26
CA ILE A 185 -7.79 -4.31 -13.32
C ILE A 185 -8.11 -3.08 -12.45
N ILE A 186 -7.34 -2.85 -11.38
CA ILE A 186 -7.54 -1.72 -10.45
C ILE A 186 -7.06 -0.39 -11.06
N MET A 187 -6.09 -0.40 -11.97
CA MET A 187 -5.58 0.83 -12.63
C MET A 187 -6.45 1.28 -13.81
N ASP A 188 -7.13 0.34 -14.49
CA ASP A 188 -7.94 0.60 -15.68
C ASP A 188 -9.20 1.44 -15.38
N GLN A 189 -9.67 1.45 -14.12
CA GLN A 189 -10.83 2.25 -13.69
C GLN A 189 -10.60 3.77 -13.81
N ARG A 190 -9.34 4.23 -13.75
CA ARG A 190 -9.02 5.66 -13.96
C ARG A 190 -9.17 6.08 -15.43
N LEU A 191 -9.08 5.14 -16.38
CA LEU A 191 -9.29 5.42 -17.81
C LEU A 191 -10.78 5.58 -18.15
N ILE A 192 -11.68 4.93 -17.40
CA ILE A 192 -13.13 5.11 -17.53
C ILE A 192 -13.59 6.47 -16.97
N ARG A 193 -12.96 6.96 -15.88
CA ARG A 193 -13.18 8.32 -15.35
C ARG A 193 -12.98 9.39 -16.43
N ASN A 194 -11.89 9.28 -17.19
CA ASN A 194 -11.60 10.18 -18.31
C ASN A 194 -12.66 10.13 -19.43
N HIS A 195 -13.37 9.01 -19.59
CA HIS A 195 -14.44 8.89 -20.59
C HIS A 195 -15.74 9.56 -20.12
N LEU A 196 -16.04 9.52 -18.82
CA LEU A 196 -17.20 10.22 -18.24
C LEU A 196 -16.97 11.74 -18.18
N ASP A 197 -15.73 12.20 -17.95
CA ASP A 197 -15.36 13.62 -18.02
C ASP A 197 -15.39 14.17 -19.46
N SER A 198 -15.43 13.31 -20.48
CA SER A 198 -15.50 13.69 -21.90
C SER A 198 -16.92 13.91 -22.43
N VAL A 199 -17.96 13.70 -21.61
CA VAL A 199 -19.33 14.02 -21.97
C VAL A 199 -19.52 15.54 -21.83
N PRO A 200 -19.68 16.30 -22.93
CA PRO A 200 -19.89 17.73 -22.83
C PRO A 200 -21.18 18.03 -22.05
N SER A 201 -21.09 18.92 -21.08
CA SER A 201 -22.24 19.51 -20.41
C SER A 201 -23.20 20.10 -21.47
N LYS A 202 -24.50 19.92 -21.26
CA LYS A 202 -25.58 20.35 -22.16
C LYS A 202 -25.69 21.87 -22.40
N ASP A 203 -24.72 22.65 -21.95
CA ASP A 203 -24.68 24.12 -22.07
C ASP A 203 -24.18 24.59 -23.45
N GLN A 204 -23.98 23.69 -24.42
CA GLN A 204 -23.44 24.02 -25.76
C GLN A 204 -24.39 23.72 -26.95
N LEU A 205 -25.68 23.49 -26.70
CA LEU A 205 -26.67 23.28 -27.77
C LEU A 205 -27.81 24.30 -27.74
N GLU A 206 -27.48 25.57 -27.47
CA GLU A 206 -28.35 26.71 -27.81
C GLU A 206 -27.62 27.63 -28.79
N ILE A 207 -27.86 27.39 -30.09
CA ILE A 207 -27.92 28.38 -31.18
C ILE A 207 -29.16 28.04 -31.99
#